data_AF-A0A1M5VHR6-F1
#
_entry.id   AF-A0A1M5VHR6-F1
#
_cell.length_a   1.000
_cell.length_b   1.000
_cell.length_c   1.000
_cell.angle_alpha   90.00
_cell.angle_beta   90.00
_cell.angle_gamma   90.00
#
_symmetry.space_group_name_H-M   'P 1'
#
loop_
_entity.id
_entity.type
_entity.pdbx_description
1 polymer ?
#
loop_
_entity_poly.entity_id
_entity_poly.type
_entity_poly.pdbx_seq_one_letter_code
_entity_poly.pdbx_strand_id
1 'polypeptide(L)'
;MKKALFILFFSVLLVSCGAQDTEETGVSGDVEAEEKHDEILESGILAYMEQMTGKYLSVGLYSDSKEKQQKHINEAITDVRLAKSEIEDQYKRNIPVIQDLLSLGDIIEESLNKLLVGDSSTEYEDSKRIGEIIGDISREYLDGELPSSVKIHTGIENSSEE
;
A
#
# COMPACT_ATOMS: atom_id res chain seq x y z
N MET A 1 -24.09 39.40 -23.68
CA MET A 1 -24.26 39.02 -25.11
C MET A 1 -22.90 38.70 -25.69
N LYS A 2 -22.79 37.59 -26.46
CA LYS A 2 -21.62 37.13 -27.25
C LYS A 2 -20.48 36.57 -26.35
N LYS A 3 -20.01 35.32 -26.48
CA LYS A 3 -20.07 34.32 -27.57
C LYS A 3 -19.80 32.89 -27.04
N ALA A 4 -20.51 31.91 -27.62
CA ALA A 4 -20.12 30.57 -28.11
C ALA A 4 -19.28 29.68 -27.16
N LEU A 5 -19.74 28.54 -26.64
CA LEU A 5 -20.25 27.30 -27.29
C LEU A 5 -19.28 26.75 -28.35
N PHE A 6 -18.52 25.70 -27.98
CA PHE A 6 -17.97 24.74 -28.93
C PHE A 6 -18.22 23.32 -28.40
N ILE A 7 -18.78 22.51 -29.30
CA ILE A 7 -19.31 21.17 -29.11
C ILE A 7 -18.22 20.15 -29.49
N LEU A 8 -17.97 19.20 -28.60
CA LEU A 8 -17.98 17.73 -28.78
C LEU A 8 -17.53 17.14 -30.14
N PHE A 9 -16.53 16.24 -30.12
CA PHE A 9 -16.42 15.04 -30.99
C PHE A 9 -15.34 14.11 -30.40
N PHE A 10 -15.68 13.08 -29.61
CA PHE A 10 -15.96 11.69 -30.01
C PHE A 10 -14.88 11.03 -30.88
N SER A 11 -14.18 10.03 -30.34
CA SER A 11 -13.58 8.92 -31.08
C SER A 11 -13.29 7.75 -30.14
N VAL A 12 -14.35 7.00 -29.82
CA VAL A 12 -14.25 5.60 -29.44
C VAL A 12 -13.66 4.86 -30.64
N LEU A 13 -12.48 4.26 -30.48
CA LEU A 13 -11.99 3.23 -31.40
C LEU A 13 -12.00 1.89 -30.66
N LEU A 14 -13.17 1.26 -30.71
CA LEU A 14 -13.30 -0.19 -30.63
C LEU A 14 -13.49 -0.71 -32.07
N VAL A 15 -13.10 -1.97 -32.24
CA VAL A 15 -13.30 -2.88 -33.38
C VAL A 15 -12.12 -2.96 -34.36
N SER A 16 -11.39 -4.07 -34.35
CA SER A 16 -11.69 -5.16 -35.30
C SER A 16 -10.81 -6.39 -35.08
N CYS A 17 -11.46 -7.54 -34.88
CA CYS A 17 -10.89 -8.87 -34.99
C CYS A 17 -11.08 -9.33 -36.45
N GLY A 18 -10.00 -9.68 -37.15
CA GLY A 18 -10.03 -10.24 -38.50
C GLY A 18 -8.72 -10.94 -38.83
N ALA A 19 -8.78 -12.26 -38.98
CA ALA A 19 -7.65 -13.13 -39.32
C ALA A 19 -7.28 -13.03 -40.81
N GLN A 20 -5.99 -12.89 -41.13
CA GLN A 20 -5.17 -13.85 -41.90
C GLN A 20 -3.83 -13.24 -42.35
N ASP A 21 -2.75 -13.93 -41.98
CA ASP A 21 -1.38 -14.04 -42.51
C ASP A 21 -0.82 -12.94 -43.43
N THR A 22 0.16 -12.19 -42.89
CA THR A 22 1.37 -11.82 -43.62
C THR A 22 2.53 -11.75 -42.62
N GLU A 23 3.61 -12.48 -42.92
CA GLU A 23 4.85 -12.52 -42.15
C GLU A 23 5.50 -11.13 -42.02
N GLU A 24 6.42 -11.05 -41.06
CA GLU A 24 7.44 -10.00 -40.90
C GLU A 24 7.04 -8.76 -40.09
N THR A 25 7.09 -8.91 -38.77
CA THR A 25 8.16 -8.31 -37.95
C THR A 25 7.92 -8.77 -36.53
N GLY A 26 8.81 -9.64 -36.04
CA GLY A 26 8.91 -9.87 -34.61
C GLY A 26 9.30 -8.55 -33.96
N VAL A 27 8.31 -7.77 -33.52
CA VAL A 27 8.51 -6.86 -32.40
C VAL A 27 8.72 -7.79 -31.21
N SER A 28 9.96 -8.26 -31.05
CA SER A 28 10.49 -8.40 -29.70
C SER A 28 10.42 -7.00 -29.12
N GLY A 29 9.27 -6.68 -28.53
CA GLY A 29 9.22 -5.63 -27.55
C GLY A 29 10.15 -6.14 -26.46
N ASP A 30 11.39 -5.65 -26.48
CA ASP A 30 12.12 -5.49 -25.24
C ASP A 30 11.16 -4.73 -24.33
N VAL A 31 10.50 -5.47 -23.45
CA VAL A 31 9.96 -4.90 -22.24
C VAL A 31 11.20 -4.41 -21.55
N GLU A 32 11.55 -3.13 -21.77
CA GLU A 32 12.58 -2.45 -20.99
C GLU A 32 12.22 -2.73 -19.54
N ALA A 33 13.00 -3.59 -18.89
CA ALA A 33 12.86 -3.82 -17.47
C ALA A 33 13.11 -2.45 -16.84
N GLU A 34 12.07 -1.82 -16.30
CA GLU A 34 12.21 -0.54 -15.62
C GLU A 34 13.31 -0.70 -14.55
N GLU A 35 14.31 0.16 -14.64
CA GLU A 35 15.46 0.08 -13.75
C GLU A 35 15.01 0.49 -12.35
N LYS A 36 15.10 -0.44 -11.41
CA LYS A 36 14.68 -0.22 -10.02
C LYS A 36 15.57 0.81 -9.33
N HIS A 37 14.95 1.66 -8.53
CA HIS A 37 15.62 2.67 -7.72
C HIS A 37 16.46 2.04 -6.60
N ASP A 38 17.59 2.71 -6.32
CA ASP A 38 18.57 2.33 -5.29
C ASP A 38 18.34 3.02 -3.93
N GLU A 39 17.42 3.98 -3.88
CA GLU A 39 17.15 4.81 -2.71
C GLU A 39 15.66 5.14 -2.63
N ILE A 40 15.16 5.26 -1.41
CA ILE A 40 13.81 5.73 -1.11
C ILE A 40 13.91 6.96 -0.20
N LEU A 41 13.12 7.99 -0.50
CA LEU A 41 13.04 9.19 0.33
C LEU A 41 12.24 8.93 1.61
N GLU A 42 12.54 9.66 2.69
CA GLU A 42 11.79 9.63 3.95
C GLU A 42 10.28 9.79 3.75
N SER A 43 9.87 10.70 2.85
CA SER A 43 8.46 10.90 2.51
C SER A 43 7.83 9.67 1.86
N GLY A 44 8.60 8.89 1.09
CA GLY A 44 8.15 7.64 0.49
C GLY A 44 8.01 6.53 1.54
N ILE A 45 8.96 6.44 2.47
CA ILE A 45 8.89 5.51 3.61
C ILE A 45 7.62 5.80 4.42
N LEU A 46 7.38 7.05 4.81
CA LEU A 46 6.17 7.47 5.53
C LEU A 46 4.89 7.16 4.75
N ALA A 47 4.87 7.40 3.44
CA ALA A 47 3.70 7.13 2.60
C ALA A 47 3.37 5.63 2.57
N TYR A 48 4.36 4.75 2.41
CA TYR A 48 4.12 3.31 2.43
C TYR A 48 3.71 2.80 3.81
N MET A 49 4.32 3.31 4.88
CA MET A 49 3.88 3.00 6.24
C MET A 49 2.41 3.40 6.46
N GLU A 50 2.01 4.60 6.04
CA GLU A 50 0.62 5.08 6.14
C GLU A 50 -0.33 4.20 5.32
N GLN A 51 0.03 3.84 4.10
CA GLN A 51 -0.79 2.97 3.25
C GLN A 51 -1.02 1.59 3.87
N MET A 52 0.00 1.00 4.50
CA MET A 52 -0.11 -0.31 5.15
C MET A 52 -0.87 -0.24 6.49
N THR A 53 -0.67 0.82 7.28
CA THR A 53 -1.18 0.91 8.65
C THR A 53 -2.56 1.56 8.75
N GLY A 54 -2.93 2.46 7.83
CA GLY A 54 -4.13 3.28 7.92
C GLY A 54 -5.42 2.47 8.10
N LYS A 55 -5.72 1.57 7.17
CA LYS A 55 -6.92 0.71 7.30
C LYS A 55 -6.75 -0.35 8.38
N TYR A 56 -5.57 -0.94 8.52
CA TYR A 56 -5.28 -1.94 9.54
C TYR A 56 -5.70 -1.48 10.94
N LEU A 57 -5.29 -0.26 11.33
CA LEU A 57 -5.58 0.32 12.64
C LEU A 57 -7.08 0.64 12.87
N SER A 58 -7.89 0.69 11.81
CA SER A 58 -9.32 0.99 11.91
C SER A 58 -10.22 -0.25 11.88
N VAL A 59 -9.69 -1.44 11.61
CA VAL A 59 -10.48 -2.69 11.52
C VAL A 59 -11.29 -2.94 12.81
N GLY A 60 -10.69 -2.68 13.98
CA GLY A 60 -11.34 -2.86 15.28
C GLY A 60 -12.60 -2.00 15.48
N LEU A 61 -12.73 -0.88 14.75
CA LEU A 61 -13.88 0.03 14.87
C LEU A 61 -15.16 -0.53 14.24
N TYR A 62 -15.06 -1.62 13.47
CA TYR A 62 -16.19 -2.23 12.76
C TYR A 62 -16.64 -3.57 13.36
N SER A 63 -16.17 -3.92 14.56
CA SER A 63 -16.48 -5.18 15.25
C SER A 63 -17.98 -5.45 15.45
N ASP A 64 -18.79 -4.39 15.47
CA ASP A 64 -20.25 -4.49 15.69
C ASP A 64 -21.02 -5.04 14.48
N SER A 65 -20.36 -5.14 13.31
CA SER A 65 -20.94 -5.68 12.09
C SER A 65 -19.94 -6.56 11.37
N LYS A 66 -20.14 -7.88 11.45
CA LYS A 66 -19.28 -8.88 10.80
C LYS A 66 -19.07 -8.60 9.30
N GLU A 67 -20.12 -8.20 8.58
CA GLU A 67 -20.03 -7.88 7.15
C GLU A 67 -19.14 -6.65 6.91
N LYS A 68 -19.34 -5.58 7.69
CA LYS A 68 -18.52 -4.36 7.57
C LYS A 68 -17.06 -4.63 7.96
N GLN A 69 -16.84 -5.38 9.03
CA GLN A 69 -15.51 -5.78 9.48
C GLN A 69 -14.79 -6.58 8.40
N GLN A 70 -15.44 -7.60 7.83
CA GLN A 70 -14.86 -8.41 6.75
C GLN A 70 -14.54 -7.56 5.51
N LYS A 71 -15.43 -6.65 5.13
CA LYS A 71 -15.16 -5.72 4.02
C LYS A 71 -13.92 -4.87 4.31
N HIS A 72 -13.80 -4.30 5.51
CA HIS A 72 -12.65 -3.48 5.87
C HIS A 72 -11.34 -4.26 5.96
N ILE A 73 -11.38 -5.49 6.49
CA ILE A 73 -10.22 -6.38 6.50
C ILE A 73 -9.74 -6.67 5.07
N ASN A 74 -10.66 -6.98 4.15
CA ASN A 74 -10.29 -7.23 2.76
C ASN A 74 -9.68 -5.99 2.09
N GLU A 75 -10.25 -4.80 2.32
CA GLU A 75 -9.69 -3.55 1.83
C GLU A 75 -8.28 -3.30 2.39
N ALA A 76 -8.07 -3.52 3.69
CA ALA A 76 -6.75 -3.38 4.32
C ALA A 76 -5.72 -4.36 3.73
N ILE A 77 -6.11 -5.62 3.50
CA ILE A 77 -5.26 -6.62 2.85
C ILE A 77 -4.88 -6.16 1.43
N THR A 78 -5.84 -5.62 0.68
CA THR A 78 -5.58 -5.08 -0.66
C THR A 78 -4.59 -3.93 -0.62
N ASP A 79 -4.77 -2.96 0.29
CA ASP A 79 -3.88 -1.80 0.40
C ASP A 79 -2.44 -2.21 0.73
N VAL A 80 -2.27 -3.16 1.66
CA VAL A 80 -0.96 -3.73 2.03
C VAL A 80 -0.31 -4.46 0.85
N ARG A 81 -1.07 -5.28 0.12
CA ARG A 81 -0.56 -5.99 -1.07
C ARG A 81 -0.15 -5.04 -2.18
N LEU A 82 -0.94 -4.00 -2.43
CA LEU A 82 -0.61 -2.96 -3.41
C LEU A 82 0.67 -2.22 -3.01
N ALA A 83 0.81 -1.83 -1.74
CA ALA A 83 2.01 -1.17 -1.24
C ALA A 83 3.25 -2.06 -1.42
N LYS A 84 3.16 -3.34 -1.03
CA LYS A 84 4.26 -4.31 -1.20
C LYS A 84 4.62 -4.50 -2.68
N SER A 85 3.63 -4.68 -3.55
CA SER A 85 3.86 -4.84 -4.99
C SER A 85 4.57 -3.62 -5.56
N GLU A 86 4.09 -2.42 -5.21
CA GLU A 86 4.68 -1.17 -5.68
C GLU A 86 6.12 -1.00 -5.21
N ILE A 87 6.41 -1.31 -3.93
CA ILE A 87 7.77 -1.30 -3.38
C ILE A 87 8.65 -2.29 -4.14
N GLU A 88 8.16 -3.51 -4.35
CA GLU A 88 8.90 -4.55 -5.06
C GLU A 88 9.16 -4.19 -6.51
N ASP A 89 8.23 -3.49 -7.17
CA ASP A 89 8.37 -3.06 -8.56
C ASP A 89 9.36 -1.89 -8.68
N GLN A 90 9.29 -0.91 -7.77
CA GLN A 90 10.07 0.33 -7.87
C GLN A 90 11.48 0.23 -7.29
N TYR A 91 11.72 -0.61 -6.27
CA TYR A 91 12.97 -0.56 -5.49
C TYR A 91 13.70 -1.91 -5.43
N LYS A 92 15.03 -1.85 -5.28
CA LYS A 92 15.84 -3.06 -5.09
C LYS A 92 15.65 -3.62 -3.67
N ARG A 93 15.40 -4.94 -3.57
CA ARG A 93 15.16 -5.65 -2.30
C ARG A 93 16.36 -5.69 -1.33
N ASN A 94 17.55 -5.29 -1.75
CA ASN A 94 18.75 -5.30 -0.90
C ASN A 94 18.96 -3.99 -0.11
N ILE A 95 18.09 -2.99 -0.31
CA ILE A 95 18.09 -1.77 0.49
C ILE A 95 17.47 -2.11 1.87
N PRO A 96 18.13 -1.83 3.00
CA PRO A 96 17.66 -2.21 4.34
C PRO A 96 16.21 -1.78 4.64
N VAL A 97 15.89 -0.49 4.47
CA VAL A 97 14.54 0.02 4.73
C VAL A 97 13.46 -0.61 3.84
N ILE A 98 13.81 -1.06 2.63
CA ILE A 98 12.89 -1.79 1.76
C ILE A 98 12.56 -3.16 2.35
N GLN A 99 13.54 -3.86 2.94
CA GLN A 99 13.31 -5.12 3.62
C GLN A 99 12.43 -4.94 4.86
N ASP A 100 12.63 -3.86 5.60
CA ASP A 100 11.84 -3.55 6.80
C ASP A 100 10.39 -3.19 6.43
N LEU A 101 10.19 -2.40 5.38
CA LEU A 101 8.85 -2.08 4.85
C LEU A 101 8.12 -3.32 4.34
N LEU A 102 8.81 -4.22 3.62
CA LEU A 102 8.21 -5.47 3.17
C LEU A 102 7.87 -6.38 4.35
N SER A 103 8.74 -6.44 5.36
CA SER A 103 8.50 -7.19 6.60
C SER A 103 7.31 -6.65 7.39
N LEU A 104 7.15 -5.32 7.44
CA LEU A 104 5.99 -4.66 8.02
C LEU A 104 4.70 -5.08 7.27
N GLY A 105 4.74 -5.02 5.93
CA GLY A 105 3.61 -5.45 5.11
C GLY A 105 3.25 -6.93 5.32
N ASP A 106 4.24 -7.81 5.40
CA ASP A 106 4.05 -9.25 5.63
C ASP A 106 3.32 -9.52 6.95
N ILE A 107 3.74 -8.88 8.04
CA ILE A 107 3.12 -9.11 9.35
C ILE A 107 1.72 -8.50 9.46
N ILE A 108 1.48 -7.33 8.85
CA ILE A 108 0.14 -6.72 8.81
C ILE A 108 -0.80 -7.62 8.00
N GLU A 109 -0.35 -8.09 6.83
CA GLU A 109 -1.11 -9.02 6.00
C GLU A 109 -1.41 -10.32 6.76
N GLU A 110 -0.44 -10.90 7.46
CA GLU A 110 -0.64 -12.09 8.29
C GLU A 110 -1.71 -11.86 9.35
N SER A 111 -1.59 -10.77 10.12
CA SER A 111 -2.54 -10.41 11.18
C SER A 111 -3.96 -10.21 10.64
N LEU A 112 -4.11 -9.49 9.52
CA LEU A 112 -5.39 -9.28 8.86
C LEU A 112 -6.01 -10.59 8.36
N ASN A 113 -5.21 -11.53 7.83
CA ASN A 113 -5.71 -12.83 7.39
C ASN A 113 -6.20 -13.69 8.58
N LYS A 114 -5.55 -13.62 9.74
CA LYS A 114 -6.06 -14.28 10.96
C LYS A 114 -7.40 -13.70 11.39
N LEU A 115 -7.51 -12.37 11.42
CA LEU A 115 -8.76 -11.68 11.73
C LEU A 115 -9.88 -12.02 10.72
N LEU A 116 -9.54 -12.15 9.43
CA LEU A 116 -10.49 -12.49 8.36
C LEU A 116 -11.16 -13.85 8.60
N VAL A 117 -10.40 -14.83 9.11
CA VAL A 117 -10.91 -16.17 9.44
C VAL A 117 -11.49 -16.25 10.86
N GLY A 118 -11.48 -15.14 11.60
CA GLY A 118 -12.02 -15.05 12.96
C GLY A 118 -11.07 -15.48 14.07
N ASP A 119 -9.77 -15.61 13.78
CA ASP A 119 -8.75 -15.85 14.80
C ASP A 119 -8.23 -14.51 15.36
N SER A 120 -8.63 -14.23 16.59
CA SER A 120 -8.20 -13.05 17.37
C SER A 120 -7.23 -13.42 18.50
N SER A 121 -6.82 -14.69 18.60
CA SER A 121 -6.01 -15.16 19.74
C SER A 121 -4.61 -14.54 19.80
N THR A 122 -4.14 -14.00 18.68
CA THR A 122 -2.80 -13.41 18.51
C THR A 122 -2.85 -11.91 18.25
N GLU A 123 -4.03 -11.27 18.29
CA GLU A 123 -4.20 -9.86 17.93
C GLU A 123 -3.26 -8.93 18.70
N TYR A 124 -3.16 -9.10 20.02
CA TYR A 124 -2.26 -8.31 20.86
C TYR A 124 -0.77 -8.49 20.50
N GLU A 125 -0.34 -9.74 20.30
CA GLU A 125 1.07 -10.03 19.99
C GLU A 125 1.44 -9.57 18.59
N ASP A 126 0.54 -9.71 17.62
CA ASP A 126 0.71 -9.19 16.28
C ASP A 126 0.79 -7.66 16.30
N SER A 127 -0.12 -6.97 17.00
CA SER A 127 -0.07 -5.50 17.15
C SER A 127 1.21 -5.02 17.83
N LYS A 128 1.70 -5.74 18.85
CA LYS A 128 2.97 -5.41 19.51
C LYS A 128 4.14 -5.53 18.53
N ARG A 129 4.22 -6.63 17.80
CA ARG A 129 5.31 -6.88 16.83
C ARG A 129 5.26 -5.91 15.65
N ILE A 130 4.07 -5.54 15.19
CA ILE A 130 3.87 -4.47 14.20
C ILE A 130 4.38 -3.13 14.75
N GLY A 131 4.03 -2.79 16.00
CA GLY A 131 4.50 -1.58 16.66
C GLY A 131 6.02 -1.52 16.86
N GLU A 132 6.64 -2.65 17.16
CA GLU A 132 8.11 -2.78 17.24
C GLU A 132 8.77 -2.43 15.90
N ILE A 133 8.31 -3.02 14.79
CA ILE A 133 8.84 -2.76 13.44
C ILE A 133 8.63 -1.29 13.05
N ILE A 134 7.44 -0.73 13.29
CA ILE A 134 7.16 0.70 13.03
C ILE A 134 8.14 1.58 13.82
N GLY A 135 8.37 1.26 15.09
CA GLY A 135 9.29 1.99 15.95
C GLY A 135 10.75 1.88 15.48
N ASP A 136 11.16 0.72 14.99
CA ASP A 136 12.50 0.50 14.43
C ASP A 136 12.69 1.32 13.15
N ILE A 137 11.77 1.23 12.19
CA ILE A 137 11.80 2.02 10.94
C ILE A 137 11.85 3.51 11.26
N SER A 138 10.99 3.94 12.19
CA SER A 138 10.89 5.34 12.61
C SER A 138 12.21 5.87 13.18
N ARG A 139 12.85 5.13 14.09
CA ARG A 139 14.12 5.54 14.72
C ARG A 139 15.31 5.49 13.77
N GLU A 140 15.34 4.51 12.88
CA GLU A 140 16.50 4.26 12.02
C GLU A 140 16.51 5.12 10.76
N TYR A 141 15.34 5.43 10.20
CA TYR A 141 15.24 6.07 8.89
C TYR A 141 14.45 7.39 8.87
N LEU A 142 13.73 7.73 9.94
CA LEU A 142 12.77 8.85 9.95
C LEU A 142 12.95 9.80 11.14
N ASP A 143 14.08 9.75 11.86
CA ASP A 143 14.35 10.60 13.04
C ASP A 143 13.25 10.55 14.12
N GLY A 144 12.57 9.41 14.25
CA GLY A 144 11.47 9.22 15.20
C GLY A 144 10.10 9.69 14.70
N GLU A 145 9.98 10.12 13.44
CA GLU A 145 8.70 10.47 12.83
C GLU A 145 7.86 9.20 12.57
N LEU A 146 6.55 9.32 12.81
CA LEU A 146 5.58 8.24 12.67
C LEU A 146 4.53 8.60 11.60
N PRO A 147 3.93 7.60 10.91
CA PRO A 147 2.81 7.86 10.01
C PRO A 147 1.60 8.39 10.78
N SER A 148 0.81 9.27 10.15
CA SER A 148 -0.31 9.98 10.77
C SER A 148 -1.32 9.04 11.42
N SER A 149 -1.68 7.95 10.75
CA SER A 149 -2.61 6.95 11.29
C SER A 149 -2.13 6.35 12.62
N VAL A 150 -0.83 6.06 12.76
CA VAL A 150 -0.23 5.56 14.00
C VAL A 150 -0.25 6.64 15.07
N LYS A 151 0.09 7.89 14.72
CA LYS A 151 0.07 8.99 15.69
C LYS A 151 -1.32 9.21 16.29
N ILE A 152 -2.36 9.23 15.44
CA ILE A 152 -3.76 9.34 15.86
C ILE A 152 -4.13 8.18 16.80
N HIS A 153 -3.78 6.95 16.42
CA HIS A 153 -4.20 5.76 17.16
C HIS A 153 -3.46 5.59 18.51
N THR A 154 -2.21 6.04 18.59
CA THR A 154 -1.40 5.99 19.81
C THR A 154 -1.55 7.21 20.71
N GLY A 155 -2.14 8.30 20.20
CA GLY A 155 -2.28 9.56 20.92
C GLY A 155 -0.97 10.36 21.05
N ILE A 156 0.10 9.94 20.35
CA ILE A 156 1.41 10.61 20.39
C ILE A 156 1.36 12.03 19.84
N GLU A 157 0.36 12.36 19.00
CA GLU A 157 0.09 13.74 18.55
C GLU A 157 -0.04 14.75 19.71
N ASN A 158 -0.46 14.30 20.89
CA ASN A 158 -0.68 15.14 22.07
C ASN A 158 0.49 15.09 23.08
N SER A 159 1.54 14.31 22.81
CA SER A 159 2.62 14.04 23.79
C SER A 159 3.86 14.91 23.63
N SER A 160 3.96 15.66 22.53
CA SER A 160 5.03 16.62 22.25
C SER A 160 4.71 18.05 22.74
N GLU A 161 3.58 18.25 23.44
CA GLU A 161 3.15 19.53 24.01
C GLU A 161 3.25 19.62 25.55
N GLU A 162 3.80 18.63 26.26
CA GLU A 162 4.03 18.68 27.73
C GLU A 162 5.50 18.82 28.15
#